data_AF-A0A7S3APT0-F1
#
_entry.id   AF-A0A7S3APT0-F1
#
_cell.length_a   1.000
_cell.length_b   1.000
_cell.length_c   1.000
_cell.angle_alpha   90.00
_cell.angle_beta   90.00
_cell.angle_gamma   90.00
#
_symmetry.space_group_name_H-M   'P 1'
#
loop_
_entity.id
_entity.type
_entity.pdbx_description
1 polymer ?
#
loop_
_entity_poly.entity_id
_entity_poly.type
_entity_poly.pdbx_seq_one_letter_code
_entity_poly.pdbx_strand_id
1 'polypeptide(L)'
;PLLLTETGGRSPSVLNGGLEQSSIPLTLAAFAALAAAIDIVSLRRREATGEAWLPGDFGFDPLNLLGGATVEARRDMQEKEINNGRLAMVAVTLYVLEEAITKRPLVELTPWLFKPLIAYPEVQRLFDSAFAISAFRTEL
;
A
#
# COMPACT_ATOMS: atom_id res chain seq x y z
N PRO A 1 -12.72 21.88 -5.94
CA PRO A 1 -11.41 21.63 -6.62
C PRO A 1 -11.00 20.19 -6.32
N LEU A 2 -10.32 19.50 -7.26
CA LEU A 2 -9.89 18.12 -7.05
C LEU A 2 -8.76 18.09 -6.01
N LEU A 3 -8.78 17.13 -5.07
CA LEU A 3 -7.82 17.01 -3.95
C LEU A 3 -6.34 17.21 -4.36
N LEU A 4 -5.96 16.67 -5.52
CA LEU A 4 -4.59 16.69 -6.02
C LEU A 4 -4.21 18.00 -6.73
N THR A 5 -5.18 18.82 -7.13
CA THR A 5 -4.91 20.09 -7.83
C THR A 5 -4.53 21.22 -6.89
N GLU A 6 -4.96 21.17 -5.63
CA GLU A 6 -4.61 22.20 -4.62
C GLU A 6 -3.24 21.96 -4.00
N THR A 7 -2.82 20.71 -3.88
CA THR A 7 -1.50 20.33 -3.37
C THR A 7 -0.44 20.21 -4.48
N GLY A 8 -0.79 20.41 -5.76
CA GLY A 8 0.16 20.23 -6.87
C GLY A 8 0.64 18.79 -7.02
N GLY A 9 -0.26 17.82 -6.81
CA GLY A 9 0.01 16.39 -6.88
C GLY A 9 0.61 15.77 -5.61
N ARG A 10 0.93 16.57 -4.59
CA ARG A 10 1.48 16.12 -3.30
C ARG A 10 0.40 15.53 -2.39
N SER A 11 0.81 14.67 -1.46
CA SER A 11 -0.07 14.11 -0.44
C SER A 11 -0.49 15.18 0.57
N PRO A 12 -1.81 15.35 0.83
CA PRO A 12 -2.29 16.29 1.84
C PRO A 12 -1.78 15.90 3.23
N SER A 13 -1.06 16.80 3.89
CA SER A 13 -0.46 16.54 5.20
C SER A 13 -0.18 17.85 5.94
N VAL A 14 0.18 17.76 7.22
CA VAL A 14 0.59 18.93 8.03
C VAL A 14 1.81 19.63 7.41
N LEU A 15 2.67 18.89 6.70
CA LEU A 15 3.92 19.40 6.11
C LEU A 15 3.77 19.91 4.67
N ASN A 16 2.76 19.42 3.96
CA ASN A 16 2.54 19.69 2.53
C ASN A 16 1.33 20.61 2.29
N GLY A 17 0.52 20.87 3.31
CA GLY A 17 -0.72 21.64 3.22
C GLY A 17 -1.90 20.80 2.70
N GLY A 18 -3.02 21.47 2.40
CA GLY A 18 -4.21 20.83 1.83
C GLY A 18 -5.21 20.27 2.85
N LEU A 19 -4.89 20.27 4.16
CA LEU A 19 -5.80 19.78 5.21
C LEU A 19 -7.09 20.60 5.40
N GLU A 20 -7.10 21.85 4.92
CA GLU A 20 -8.26 22.76 5.01
C GLU A 20 -9.36 22.44 4.00
N GLN A 21 -9.10 21.53 3.06
CA GLN A 21 -10.07 21.15 2.05
C GLN A 21 -11.25 20.40 2.67
N SER A 22 -12.48 20.81 2.34
CA SER A 22 -13.71 20.37 3.03
C SER A 22 -13.93 18.85 3.08
N SER A 23 -13.36 18.10 2.15
CA SER A 23 -13.45 16.63 2.12
C SER A 23 -12.48 15.93 3.08
N ILE A 24 -11.32 16.53 3.39
CA ILE A 24 -10.24 15.85 4.11
C ILE A 24 -10.57 15.61 5.59
N PRO A 25 -11.07 16.60 6.36
CA PRO A 25 -11.43 16.37 7.76
C PRO A 25 -12.46 15.25 7.94
N LEU A 26 -13.43 15.15 7.02
CA LEU A 26 -14.43 14.08 7.04
C LEU A 26 -13.80 12.72 6.73
N THR A 27 -12.93 12.64 5.72
CA THR A 27 -12.22 11.41 5.38
C THR A 27 -11.32 10.95 6.52
N LEU A 28 -10.57 11.87 7.15
CA LEU A 28 -9.74 11.56 8.31
C LEU A 28 -10.58 11.09 9.50
N ALA A 29 -11.70 11.76 9.79
CA ALA A 29 -12.61 11.34 10.85
C ALA A 29 -13.20 9.95 10.58
N ALA A 30 -13.55 9.63 9.33
CA ALA A 30 -14.05 8.31 8.96
C ALA A 30 -12.98 7.22 9.14
N PHE A 31 -11.74 7.46 8.70
CA PHE A 31 -10.64 6.51 8.91
C PHE A 31 -10.28 6.36 10.38
N ALA A 32 -10.27 7.44 11.16
CA ALA A 32 -10.03 7.39 12.59
C ALA A 32 -11.13 6.61 13.32
N ALA A 33 -12.39 6.81 12.95
CA ALA A 33 -13.52 6.05 13.51
C ALA A 33 -13.42 4.55 13.17
N LEU A 34 -13.04 4.21 11.93
CA LEU A 34 -12.83 2.83 11.51
C LEU A 34 -11.67 2.17 12.27
N ALA A 35 -10.53 2.87 12.38
CA ALA A 35 -9.38 2.39 13.13
C ALA A 35 -9.72 2.18 14.61
N ALA A 36 -10.43 3.13 15.22
CA ALA A 36 -10.91 3.01 16.59
C ALA A 36 -11.88 1.82 16.76
N ALA A 37 -12.77 1.57 15.81
CA ALA A 37 -13.67 0.41 15.86
C ALA A 37 -12.90 -0.91 15.84
N ILE A 38 -11.88 -1.03 14.97
CA ILE A 38 -11.01 -2.20 14.90
C ILE A 38 -10.23 -2.36 16.21
N ASP A 39 -9.69 -1.26 16.76
CA ASP A 39 -8.91 -1.30 18.00
C ASP A 39 -9.79 -1.69 19.20
N ILE A 40 -11.03 -1.21 19.28
CA ILE A 40 -12.00 -1.63 20.30
C ILE A 40 -12.26 -3.15 20.22
N VAL A 41 -12.44 -3.71 19.02
CA VAL A 41 -12.61 -5.16 18.85
C VAL A 41 -11.34 -5.91 19.29
N SER A 42 -10.18 -5.34 18.99
CA SER A 42 -8.88 -5.90 19.33
C SER A 42 -8.64 -5.94 20.84
N LEU A 43 -8.97 -4.86 21.54
CA LEU A 43 -8.89 -4.78 23.00
C LEU A 43 -9.85 -5.76 23.67
N ARG A 44 -11.10 -5.85 23.21
CA ARG A 44 -12.07 -6.83 23.73
C ARG A 44 -11.59 -8.28 23.56
N ARG A 45 -10.96 -8.60 22.42
CA ARG A 45 -10.38 -9.94 22.21
C ARG A 45 -9.18 -10.18 23.11
N ARG A 46 -8.32 -9.18 23.28
CA ARG A 46 -7.20 -9.26 24.22
C ARG A 46 -7.67 -9.51 25.66
N GLU A 47 -8.74 -8.84 26.09
CA GLU A 47 -9.37 -9.07 27.40
C GLU A 47 -9.95 -10.49 27.52
N ALA A 48 -10.60 -11.00 26.47
CA ALA A 48 -11.19 -12.34 26.46
C ALA A 48 -10.14 -13.48 26.45
N THR A 49 -9.02 -13.30 25.75
CA THR A 49 -7.97 -14.32 25.62
C THR A 49 -6.94 -14.25 26.75
N GLY A 50 -6.82 -13.13 27.45
CA GLY A 50 -5.95 -12.97 28.62
C GLY A 50 -4.48 -13.21 28.29
N GLU A 51 -3.79 -14.04 29.10
CA GLU A 51 -2.35 -14.33 28.92
C GLU A 51 -2.03 -15.18 27.68
N ALA A 52 -3.02 -15.83 27.07
CA ALA A 52 -2.85 -16.60 25.83
C ALA A 52 -2.90 -15.72 24.56
N TRP A 53 -3.00 -14.39 24.71
CA TRP A 53 -3.06 -13.47 23.58
C TRP A 53 -1.73 -13.38 22.84
N LEU A 54 -1.72 -13.77 21.56
CA LEU A 54 -0.56 -13.58 20.69
C LEU A 54 -0.62 -12.17 20.04
N PRO A 55 0.40 -11.32 20.21
CA PRO A 55 0.44 -10.03 19.54
C PRO A 55 0.38 -10.20 18.02
N GLY A 56 -0.55 -9.48 17.38
CA GLY A 56 -0.75 -9.52 15.92
C GLY A 56 -1.80 -10.54 15.45
N ASP A 57 -2.32 -11.39 16.33
CA ASP A 57 -3.38 -12.34 15.95
C ASP A 57 -4.78 -11.72 16.10
N PHE A 58 -5.30 -11.16 15.01
CA PHE A 58 -6.67 -10.63 14.96
C PHE A 58 -7.71 -11.69 14.58
N GLY A 59 -7.33 -12.96 14.41
CA GLY A 59 -8.21 -14.03 13.94
C GLY A 59 -8.90 -13.72 12.60
N PHE A 60 -8.26 -12.88 11.76
CA PHE A 60 -8.73 -12.50 10.44
C PHE A 60 -7.94 -13.26 9.38
N ASP A 61 -8.49 -14.38 8.92
CA ASP A 61 -7.90 -15.20 7.85
C ASP A 61 -9.00 -15.70 6.88
N PRO A 62 -9.54 -14.82 6.01
CA PRO A 62 -10.61 -15.19 5.08
C PRO A 62 -10.15 -16.19 4.01
N LEU A 63 -8.83 -16.30 3.77
CA LEU A 63 -8.23 -17.20 2.78
C LEU A 63 -7.69 -18.49 3.41
N ASN A 64 -7.84 -18.67 4.71
CA ASN A 64 -7.39 -19.83 5.49
C ASN A 64 -5.92 -20.22 5.24
N LEU A 65 -5.05 -19.22 5.05
CA LEU A 65 -3.63 -19.44 4.75
C LEU A 65 -2.88 -20.03 5.95
N LEU A 66 -3.39 -19.82 7.17
CA LEU A 66 -2.80 -20.31 8.41
C LEU A 66 -3.40 -21.64 8.87
N GLY A 67 -4.63 -21.98 8.46
CA GLY A 67 -5.38 -23.13 8.99
C GLY A 67 -4.80 -24.52 8.70
N GLY A 68 -3.92 -24.64 7.71
CA GLY A 68 -3.21 -25.89 7.38
C GLY A 68 -1.69 -25.85 7.55
N ALA A 69 -1.13 -24.72 8.01
CA ALA A 69 0.30 -24.52 8.13
C ALA A 69 0.87 -25.16 9.40
N THR A 70 2.06 -25.77 9.31
CA THR A 70 2.81 -26.26 10.47
C THR A 70 3.22 -25.10 11.38
N VAL A 71 3.54 -25.40 12.64
CA VAL A 71 3.97 -24.38 13.63
C VAL A 71 5.20 -23.61 13.13
N GLU A 72 6.12 -24.31 12.48
CA GLU A 72 7.33 -23.74 11.89
C GLU A 72 7.00 -22.80 10.71
N ALA A 73 6.07 -23.20 9.84
CA ALA A 73 5.65 -22.38 8.71
C ALA A 73 4.91 -21.11 9.15
N ARG A 74 4.11 -21.20 10.23
CA ARG A 74 3.45 -20.03 10.84
C ARG A 74 4.48 -19.05 11.41
N ARG A 75 5.50 -19.57 12.10
CA ARG A 75 6.57 -18.74 12.67
C ARG A 75 7.38 -18.03 11.58
N ASP A 76 7.75 -18.73 10.51
CA ASP A 76 8.46 -18.12 9.36
C ASP A 76 7.63 -17.01 8.71
N MET A 77 6.30 -17.20 8.59
CA MET A 77 5.40 -16.16 8.09
C MET A 77 5.34 -14.93 8.99
N GLN A 78 5.27 -15.13 10.32
CA GLN A 78 5.30 -14.03 11.30
C GLN A 78 6.63 -13.26 11.26
N GLU A 79 7.75 -13.97 11.10
CA GLU A 79 9.07 -13.33 10.97
C GLU A 79 9.16 -12.49 9.68
N LYS A 80 8.60 -12.98 8.57
CA LYS A 80 8.47 -12.22 7.32
C LYS A 80 7.59 -10.99 7.48
N GLU A 81 6.47 -11.11 8.17
CA GLU A 81 5.56 -9.98 8.46
C GLU A 81 6.29 -8.87 9.23
N ILE A 82 7.00 -9.22 10.31
CA ILE A 82 7.72 -8.25 11.15
C ILE A 82 8.82 -7.56 10.34
N ASN A 83 9.60 -8.30 9.56
CA ASN A 83 10.69 -7.73 8.77
C ASN A 83 10.18 -6.77 7.69
N ASN A 84 9.09 -7.14 7.00
CA ASN A 84 8.45 -6.27 6.02
C ASN A 84 7.80 -5.05 6.69
N GLY A 85 7.18 -5.22 7.85
CA GLY A 85 6.58 -4.13 8.63
C GLY A 85 7.62 -3.08 9.06
N ARG A 86 8.79 -3.50 9.54
CA ARG A 86 9.90 -2.59 9.89
C ARG A 86 10.39 -1.80 8.68
N LEU A 87 10.55 -2.48 7.54
CA LEU A 87 10.93 -1.83 6.29
C LEU A 87 9.87 -0.82 5.84
N ALA A 88 8.59 -1.18 5.94
CA ALA A 88 7.48 -0.30 5.58
C ALA A 88 7.44 0.98 6.45
N MET A 89 7.67 0.87 7.77
CA MET A 89 7.72 2.05 8.65
C MET A 89 8.85 3.02 8.26
N VAL A 90 10.03 2.49 7.91
CA VAL A 90 11.15 3.30 7.44
C VAL A 90 10.82 3.93 6.08
N ALA A 91 10.27 3.15 5.15
CA ALA A 91 9.91 3.62 3.81
C ALA A 91 8.88 4.75 3.85
N VAL A 92 7.83 4.64 4.68
CA VAL A 92 6.82 5.70 4.87
C VAL A 92 7.45 6.97 5.45
N THR A 93 8.37 6.83 6.41
CA THR A 93 9.06 7.98 7.01
C THR A 93 9.91 8.72 5.98
N LEU A 94 10.68 7.97 5.17
CA LEU A 94 11.48 8.54 4.09
C LEU A 94 10.61 9.21 3.04
N TYR A 95 9.52 8.56 2.64
CA TYR A 95 8.54 9.14 1.72
C TYR A 95 8.03 10.51 2.19
N VAL A 96 7.60 10.61 3.45
CA VAL A 96 7.11 11.88 4.02
C VAL A 96 8.22 12.94 4.07
N LEU A 97 9.44 12.53 4.42
CA LEU A 97 10.60 13.43 4.50
C LEU A 97 11.03 13.96 3.12
N GLU A 98 11.12 13.08 2.12
CA GLU A 98 11.46 13.43 0.75
C GLU A 98 10.46 14.41 0.16
N GLU A 99 9.16 14.16 0.33
CA GLU A 99 8.11 15.05 -0.15
C GLU A 99 8.14 16.41 0.60
N ALA A 100 8.45 16.40 1.90
CA ALA A 100 8.54 17.60 2.70
C ALA A 100 9.73 18.49 2.31
N ILE A 101 10.89 17.92 1.95
CA ILE A 101 12.10 18.65 1.54
C ILE A 101 12.02 19.10 0.09
N THR A 102 11.71 18.19 -0.83
CA THR A 102 11.74 18.46 -2.28
C THR A 102 10.55 19.27 -2.76
N LYS A 103 9.44 19.26 -2.00
CA LYS A 103 8.15 19.86 -2.38
C LYS A 103 7.65 19.39 -3.74
N ARG A 104 8.03 18.17 -4.14
CA ARG A 104 7.56 17.50 -5.36
C ARG A 104 6.93 16.15 -4.99
N PRO A 105 5.91 15.70 -5.74
CA PRO A 105 5.29 14.41 -5.47
C PRO A 105 6.25 13.26 -5.77
N LEU A 106 6.17 12.18 -4.99
CA LEU A 106 7.04 11.01 -5.15
C LEU A 106 6.96 10.38 -6.57
N VAL A 107 5.79 10.47 -7.19
CA VAL A 107 5.55 9.97 -8.56
C VAL A 107 6.48 10.65 -9.58
N GLU A 108 6.83 11.92 -9.36
CA GLU A 108 7.78 12.64 -10.20
C GLU A 108 9.25 12.32 -9.87
N LEU A 109 9.54 11.98 -8.61
CA LEU A 109 10.90 11.63 -8.16
C LEU A 109 11.29 10.21 -8.57
N THR A 110 10.30 9.32 -8.71
CA THR A 110 10.49 7.91 -9.09
C THR A 110 9.77 7.57 -10.42
N PRO A 111 10.11 8.23 -11.54
CA PRO A 111 9.41 8.02 -12.80
C PRO A 111 9.60 6.60 -13.34
N TRP A 112 10.67 5.92 -12.95
CA TRP A 112 10.93 4.53 -13.32
C TRP A 112 9.97 3.54 -12.64
N LEU A 113 9.44 3.86 -11.46
CA LEU A 113 8.56 2.97 -10.70
C LEU A 113 7.13 2.98 -11.28
N PHE A 114 6.69 4.13 -11.80
CA PHE A 114 5.35 4.33 -12.36
C PHE A 114 5.32 4.29 -13.90
N LYS A 115 6.45 3.95 -14.54
CA LYS A 115 6.50 3.75 -15.98
C LYS A 115 5.84 2.41 -16.32
N PRO A 116 4.76 2.36 -17.13
CA PRO A 116 4.13 1.10 -17.48
C PRO A 116 5.13 0.21 -18.24
N LEU A 117 5.07 -1.10 -18.02
CA LEU A 117 5.99 -2.06 -18.65
C LEU A 117 6.00 -1.95 -20.19
N ILE A 118 4.88 -1.55 -20.79
CA ILE A 118 4.71 -1.34 -22.23
C ILE A 118 5.50 -0.12 -22.74
N ALA A 119 5.95 0.79 -21.87
CA ALA A 119 6.75 1.95 -22.27
C ALA A 119 8.26 1.65 -22.31
N TYR A 120 8.69 0.42 -22.00
CA TYR A 120 10.09 0.00 -22.14
C TYR A 120 10.37 -0.43 -23.58
N PRO A 121 11.42 0.10 -24.24
CA PRO A 121 11.74 -0.22 -25.63
C PRO A 121 11.91 -1.72 -25.90
N GLU A 122 12.43 -2.47 -24.92
CA GLU A 122 12.64 -3.91 -25.01
C GLU A 122 11.30 -4.67 -25.07
N VAL A 123 10.35 -4.26 -24.23
CA VAL A 123 9.01 -4.84 -24.15
C VAL A 123 8.17 -4.44 -25.36
N GLN A 124 8.33 -3.20 -25.84
CA GLN A 124 7.72 -2.75 -27.11
C GLN A 124 8.20 -3.61 -28.27
N ARG A 125 9.50 -3.84 -28.41
CA ARG A 125 10.04 -4.73 -29.46
C ARG A 125 9.52 -6.17 -29.35
N LEU A 126 9.34 -6.68 -28.14
CA LEU A 126 8.74 -8.01 -27.92
C LEU A 126 7.29 -8.05 -28.38
N PHE A 127 6.48 -7.05 -28.01
CA PHE A 127 5.07 -6.99 -28.42
C PHE A 127 4.92 -6.69 -29.91
N ASP A 128 5.71 -5.78 -30.46
CA ASP A 128 5.74 -5.46 -31.88
C ASP A 128 6.08 -6.71 -32.71
N SER A 129 7.06 -7.53 -32.28
CA SER A 129 7.38 -8.78 -32.97
C SER A 129 6.31 -9.87 -32.79
N ALA A 130 5.72 -10.01 -31.60
CA ALA A 130 4.68 -11.02 -31.35
C ALA A 130 3.34 -10.70 -32.05
N PHE A 131 2.95 -9.42 -32.10
CA PHE A 131 1.69 -8.98 -32.70
C PHE A 131 1.80 -8.63 -34.19
N ALA A 132 2.98 -8.22 -34.69
CA ALA A 132 3.18 -8.05 -36.14
C ALA A 132 3.10 -9.38 -36.90
N ILE A 133 3.53 -10.50 -36.30
CA ILE A 133 3.48 -11.83 -36.93
C ILE A 133 2.05 -12.38 -37.01
N SER A 134 1.16 -12.00 -36.08
CA SER A 134 -0.22 -12.47 -36.04
C SER A 134 -1.19 -11.63 -36.88
N ALA A 135 -0.85 -10.38 -37.19
CA ALA A 135 -1.64 -9.52 -38.09
C ALA A 135 -1.57 -9.92 -39.59
N PHE A 136 -0.63 -10.80 -39.98
CA PHE A 136 -0.46 -11.25 -41.37
C PHE A 136 -1.11 -12.63 -41.67
N ARG A 137 -1.84 -13.23 -40.72
CA ARG A 137 -2.53 -14.53 -40.93
C ARG A 137 -4.06 -14.38 -40.88
N THR A 138 -4.59 -13.48 -41.70
CA THR A 138 -6.02 -13.46 -42.09
C THR A 138 -6.15 -13.01 -43.54
N GLU A 139 -5.41 -13.61 -44.46
CA GLU A 139 -5.72 -13.60 -45.90
C GLU A 139 -5.10 -14.87 -46.53
N LEU A 140 -5.79 -16.01 -46.40
CA LEU A 140 -5.70 -17.16 -47.29
C LEU A 140 -7.12 -17.66 -47.55
#